data_AF-A0A845KZK5-F1
#
_entry.id   AF-A0A845KZK5-F1
#
_cell.length_a   1.000
_cell.length_b   1.000
_cell.length_c   1.000
_cell.angle_alpha   90.00
_cell.angle_beta   90.00
_cell.angle_gamma   90.00
#
_symmetry.space_group_name_H-M   'P 1'
#
loop_
_entity.id
_entity.type
_entity.pdbx_description
1 polymer ?
#
loop_
_entity_poly.entity_id
_entity_poly.type
_entity_poly.pdbx_seq_one_letter_code
_entity_poly.pdbx_strand_id
1 'polypeptide(L)'
;DTFPRIYTIDYSVDPGEGIIGLKMPLQYVVEMFMDRIAASKTYQGDAYRDNHPLEYYEKGAGRLGKMIHPDTAGLLHELLKMLAEEGEEKTFRYIKRVLLKQKKY
;
A
#
# COMPACT_ATOMS: atom_id res chain seq x y z
N ASP A 1 28.66 5.14 7.64
CA ASP A 1 27.55 6.07 7.95
C ASP A 1 26.27 5.60 7.31
N THR A 2 25.51 4.82 8.07
CA THR A 2 24.34 4.07 7.58
C THR A 2 23.08 4.93 7.70
N PHE A 3 22.38 5.00 6.57
CA PHE A 3 21.10 5.63 6.25
C PHE A 3 20.12 5.96 7.41
N PRO A 4 19.49 7.16 7.38
CA PRO A 4 18.62 7.62 8.43
C PRO A 4 17.16 7.15 8.23
N ARG A 5 16.51 6.88 9.38
CA ARG A 5 15.08 7.07 9.68
C ARG A 5 14.13 5.90 9.39
N ILE A 6 14.10 4.99 10.37
CA ILE A 6 12.85 4.37 10.83
C ILE A 6 11.85 5.52 11.08
N TYR A 7 10.79 5.60 10.26
CA TYR A 7 9.65 6.43 10.60
C TYR A 7 8.95 5.73 11.77
N THR A 8 9.07 6.33 12.95
CA THR A 8 8.22 6.05 14.10
C THR A 8 6.77 6.07 13.63
N ILE A 9 6.14 4.90 13.62
CA ILE A 9 4.70 4.71 13.54
C ILE A 9 4.14 5.26 14.86
N ASP A 10 3.84 6.55 14.87
CA ASP A 10 2.99 7.16 15.90
C ASP A 10 1.55 6.81 15.53
N TYR A 11 1.06 5.70 16.09
CA TYR A 11 -0.36 5.49 16.25
C TYR A 11 -0.62 5.24 17.73
N SER A 12 -1.24 6.21 18.38
CA SER A 12 -2.23 5.95 19.41
C SER A 12 -3.30 5.03 18.80
N VAL A 13 -3.06 3.72 18.90
CA VAL A 13 -4.03 2.69 18.55
C VAL A 13 -4.98 2.60 19.73
N ASP A 14 -6.20 3.11 19.59
CA ASP A 14 -7.30 2.69 20.44
C ASP A 14 -7.74 1.29 19.94
N PRO A 15 -7.43 0.20 20.65
CA PRO A 15 -7.57 -1.17 20.13
C PRO A 15 -9.00 -1.72 20.30
N GLY A 16 -10.02 -0.85 20.28
CA GLY A 16 -11.39 -1.18 20.66
C GLY A 16 -12.45 -1.00 19.57
N GLU A 17 -12.28 -0.05 18.64
CA GLU A 17 -13.26 0.20 17.59
C GLU A 17 -12.62 -0.02 16.22
N GLY A 18 -13.07 -1.09 15.54
CA GLY A 18 -12.61 -1.38 14.20
C GLY A 18 -12.73 -0.15 13.30
N ILE A 19 -11.73 0.04 12.45
CA ILE A 19 -11.71 1.01 11.34
C ILE A 19 -12.70 0.53 10.26
N ILE A 20 -13.95 0.22 10.64
CA ILE A 20 -14.98 -0.32 9.76
C ILE A 20 -15.95 0.78 9.27
N GLY A 21 -15.73 2.04 9.67
CA GLY A 21 -16.69 3.13 9.41
C GLY A 21 -16.14 4.39 8.73
N LEU A 22 -14.82 4.61 8.72
CA LEU A 22 -14.23 5.83 8.15
C LEU A 22 -13.38 5.50 6.93
N LYS A 23 -13.74 6.11 5.80
CA LYS A 23 -12.98 6.03 4.54
C LYS A 23 -11.55 6.53 4.77
N MET A 24 -10.57 5.64 4.62
CA MET A 24 -9.16 6.02 4.80
C MET A 24 -8.77 7.08 3.76
N PRO A 25 -8.02 8.13 4.15
CA PRO A 25 -7.49 9.09 3.20
C PRO A 25 -6.55 8.40 2.19
N LEU A 26 -6.57 8.87 0.95
CA LEU A 26 -5.77 8.32 -0.15
C LEU A 26 -4.28 8.20 0.17
N GLN A 27 -3.74 9.15 0.94
CA GLN A 27 -2.32 9.15 1.34
C GLN A 27 -1.95 7.89 2.12
N TYR A 28 -2.80 7.44 3.03
CA TYR A 28 -2.56 6.20 3.79
C TYR A 28 -2.59 4.96 2.90
N VAL A 29 -3.45 4.93 1.89
CA VAL A 29 -3.48 3.81 0.93
C VAL A 29 -2.19 3.75 0.12
N VAL A 30 -1.67 4.91 -0.28
CA VAL A 30 -0.39 5.02 -0.99
C VAL A 30 0.80 4.64 -0.09
N GLU A 31 0.79 5.04 1.18
CA GLU A 31 1.82 4.64 2.15
C GLU A 31 1.82 3.11 2.36
N MET A 32 0.64 2.52 2.57
CA MET A 32 0.48 1.07 2.66
C MET A 32 0.99 0.32 1.42
N PHE A 33 0.81 0.90 0.24
CA PHE A 33 1.34 0.38 -1.01
C PHE A 33 2.87 0.47 -1.05
N MET A 34 3.44 1.62 -0.70
CA MET A 34 4.89 1.85 -0.67
C MET A 34 5.60 0.93 0.32
N ASP A 35 5.04 0.74 1.52
CA ASP A 35 5.58 -0.17 2.54
C ASP A 35 5.62 -1.61 2.02
N ARG A 36 4.62 -2.04 1.26
CA ARG A 36 4.59 -3.38 0.66
C ARG A 36 5.65 -3.57 -0.41
N ILE A 37 5.93 -2.54 -1.23
CA ILE A 37 7.06 -2.57 -2.16
C ILE A 37 8.37 -2.63 -1.39
N ALA A 38 8.57 -1.75 -0.41
CA ALA A 38 9.79 -1.70 0.39
C ALA A 38 10.06 -3.02 1.14
N ALA A 39 9.02 -3.60 1.76
CA ALA A 39 9.10 -4.91 2.38
C ALA A 39 9.43 -6.00 1.35
N SER A 40 8.75 -6.01 0.19
CA SER A 40 9.03 -6.99 -0.86
C SER A 40 10.46 -6.89 -1.39
N LYS A 41 10.98 -5.68 -1.58
CA LYS A 41 12.38 -5.42 -1.95
C LYS A 41 13.35 -5.86 -0.85
N THR A 42 12.99 -5.66 0.41
CA THR A 42 13.81 -6.07 1.56
C THR A 42 13.87 -7.60 1.69
N TYR A 43 12.74 -8.29 1.50
CA TYR A 43 12.67 -9.75 1.61
C TYR A 43 13.26 -10.48 0.40
N GLN A 44 13.10 -9.91 -0.81
CA GLN A 44 13.51 -10.57 -2.05
C GLN A 44 14.88 -10.10 -2.55
N GLY A 45 15.35 -8.91 -2.14
CA GLY A 45 16.62 -8.35 -2.61
C GLY A 45 16.71 -8.31 -4.13
N ASP A 46 17.76 -8.91 -4.68
CA ASP A 46 17.97 -9.05 -6.13
C ASP A 46 16.93 -9.93 -6.85
N ALA A 47 16.17 -10.75 -6.13
CA ALA A 47 15.09 -11.56 -6.69
C ALA A 47 13.75 -10.80 -6.75
N TYR A 48 13.74 -9.49 -6.45
CA TYR A 48 12.53 -8.68 -6.49
C TYR A 48 11.93 -8.66 -7.91
N ARG A 49 10.62 -8.87 -7.97
CA ARG A 49 9.82 -8.74 -9.18
C ARG A 49 8.58 -7.92 -8.87
N ASP A 50 8.14 -7.14 -9.85
CA ASP A 50 7.00 -6.22 -9.72
C ASP A 50 5.67 -6.96 -9.43
N ASN A 51 5.60 -8.27 -9.69
CA ASN A 51 4.44 -9.11 -9.38
C ASN A 51 4.41 -9.64 -7.93
N HIS A 52 5.55 -9.68 -7.22
CA HIS A 52 5.61 -10.24 -5.86
C HIS A 52 4.74 -9.49 -4.85
N PRO A 53 4.66 -8.13 -4.85
CA PRO A 53 3.76 -7.40 -3.96
C PRO A 53 2.28 -7.77 -4.19
N LEU A 54 1.88 -7.98 -5.44
CA LEU A 54 0.52 -8.40 -5.80
C LEU A 54 0.23 -9.80 -5.27
N GLU A 55 1.10 -10.78 -5.53
CA GLU A 55 0.92 -12.15 -5.03
C GLU A 55 0.87 -12.21 -3.50
N TYR A 56 1.72 -11.43 -2.83
CA TYR A 56 1.71 -11.33 -1.36
C TYR A 56 0.39 -10.73 -0.86
N TYR A 57 -0.10 -9.69 -1.54
CA TYR A 57 -1.38 -9.08 -1.20
C TYR A 57 -2.54 -10.03 -1.44
N GLU A 58 -2.64 -10.70 -2.58
CA GLU A 58 -3.74 -11.64 -2.89
C GLU A 58 -3.81 -12.79 -1.87
N LYS A 59 -2.66 -13.31 -1.44
CA LYS A 59 -2.56 -14.30 -0.34
C LYS A 59 -3.09 -13.76 0.98
N GLY A 60 -2.91 -12.47 1.27
CA GLY A 60 -3.37 -11.81 2.50
C GLY A 60 -4.72 -11.11 2.40
N ALA A 61 -5.25 -10.87 1.19
CA ALA A 61 -6.38 -10.00 0.91
C ALA A 61 -7.67 -10.54 1.53
N GLY A 62 -7.82 -11.87 1.61
CA GLY A 62 -8.97 -12.49 2.29
C GLY A 62 -9.03 -12.20 3.80
N ARG A 63 -7.91 -11.84 4.42
CA ARG A 63 -7.83 -11.43 5.83
C ARG A 63 -7.90 -9.91 5.96
N LEU A 64 -7.14 -9.20 5.12
CA LEU A 64 -7.08 -7.74 5.13
C LEU A 64 -8.42 -7.12 4.73
N GLY A 65 -9.06 -7.59 3.65
CA GLY A 65 -10.34 -7.09 3.16
C GLY A 65 -11.52 -7.31 4.12
N LYS A 66 -11.36 -8.13 5.17
CA LYS A 66 -12.31 -8.24 6.28
C LYS A 66 -12.07 -7.21 7.39
N MET A 67 -10.88 -6.62 7.43
CA MET A 67 -10.44 -5.63 8.43
C MET A 67 -10.42 -4.19 7.89
N ILE A 68 -10.30 -4.00 6.57
CA ILE A 68 -10.28 -2.68 5.90
C ILE A 68 -11.50 -2.49 4.98
N HIS A 69 -11.87 -1.24 4.74
CA HIS A 69 -12.97 -0.88 3.85
C HIS A 69 -12.74 -1.44 2.42
N PRO A 70 -13.76 -1.97 1.73
CA PRO A 70 -13.63 -2.53 0.39
C PRO A 70 -13.05 -1.53 -0.61
N ASP A 71 -13.38 -0.24 -0.52
CA ASP A 71 -12.80 0.80 -1.40
C ASP A 71 -11.28 0.93 -1.21
N THR A 72 -10.78 0.80 0.02
CA THR A 72 -9.35 0.86 0.33
C THR A 72 -8.64 -0.39 -0.15
N ALA A 73 -9.25 -1.58 0.05
CA ALA A 73 -8.75 -2.83 -0.47
C ALA A 73 -8.69 -2.83 -2.01
N GLY A 74 -9.75 -2.34 -2.65
CA GLY A 74 -9.85 -2.22 -4.10
C GLY A 74 -8.77 -1.31 -4.67
N LEU A 75 -8.61 -0.10 -4.12
CA LEU A 75 -7.58 0.83 -4.60
C LEU A 75 -6.16 0.27 -4.42
N LEU A 76 -5.88 -0.36 -3.27
CA LEU A 76 -4.59 -0.99 -3.03
C LEU A 76 -4.33 -2.12 -4.02
N HIS A 77 -5.34 -2.95 -4.28
CA HIS A 77 -5.26 -4.03 -5.26
C HIS A 77 -5.01 -3.51 -6.68
N GLU A 78 -5.70 -2.45 -7.10
CA GLU A 78 -5.49 -1.82 -8.41
C GLU A 78 -4.08 -1.27 -8.56
N LEU A 79 -3.53 -0.61 -7.53
CA LEU A 79 -2.16 -0.11 -7.55
C LEU A 79 -1.12 -1.25 -7.66
N LEU A 80 -1.32 -2.35 -6.93
CA LEU A 80 -0.44 -3.52 -6.99
C LEU A 80 -0.54 -4.24 -8.34
N LYS A 81 -1.74 -4.27 -8.93
CA LYS A 81 -1.95 -4.82 -10.26
C LYS A 81 -1.26 -3.95 -11.33
N MET A 82 -1.43 -2.63 -11.26
CA MET A 82 -0.74 -1.69 -12.14
C MET A 82 0.78 -1.82 -11.99
N LEU A 83 1.28 -2.01 -10.77
CA LEU A 83 2.69 -2.29 -10.54
C LEU A 83 3.15 -3.54 -11.29
N ALA A 84 2.41 -4.65 -11.18
CA ALA A 84 2.75 -5.91 -11.82
C ALA A 84 2.65 -5.88 -13.36
N GLU A 85 1.71 -5.11 -13.92
CA GLU A 85 1.46 -5.03 -15.37
C GLU A 85 2.29 -3.93 -16.06
N GLU A 86 2.45 -2.78 -15.41
CA GLU A 86 3.01 -1.54 -15.98
C GLU A 86 4.38 -1.15 -15.40
N GLY A 87 4.78 -1.76 -14.28
CA GLY A 87 6.03 -1.48 -13.59
C GLY A 87 5.97 -0.29 -12.63
N GLU A 88 7.04 -0.12 -11.85
CA GLU A 88 7.16 0.90 -10.80
C GLU A 88 7.03 2.33 -11.34
N GLU A 89 7.70 2.66 -12.44
CA GLU A 89 7.77 4.03 -12.94
C GLU A 89 6.40 4.59 -13.33
N LYS A 90 5.59 3.77 -14.02
CA LYS A 90 4.26 4.17 -14.45
C LYS A 90 3.30 4.26 -13.27
N THR A 91 3.38 3.30 -12.35
CA THR A 91 2.54 3.28 -11.14
C THR A 91 2.83 4.48 -10.24
N PHE A 92 4.10 4.82 -9.99
CA PHE A 92 4.46 6.01 -9.22
C PHE A 92 4.04 7.30 -9.92
N ARG A 93 4.13 7.36 -11.25
CA ARG A 93 3.63 8.51 -12.02
C ARG A 93 2.11 8.65 -11.86
N TYR A 94 1.36 7.55 -11.91
CA TYR A 94 -0.08 7.53 -11.70
C TYR A 94 -0.44 8.02 -10.30
N ILE A 95 0.18 7.47 -9.26
CA ILE A 95 -0.01 7.90 -7.86
C ILE A 95 0.24 9.41 -7.72
N LYS A 96 1.37 9.89 -8.24
CA LYS A 96 1.77 11.30 -8.10
C LYS A 96 0.87 12.27 -8.89
N ARG A 97 0.37 11.86 -10.06
CA ARG A 97 -0.45 12.73 -10.93
C ARG A 97 -1.94 12.64 -10.64
N VAL A 98 -2.43 11.48 -10.23
CA VAL A 98 -3.87 11.19 -10.10
C VAL A 98 -4.28 11.19 -8.63
N LEU A 99 -3.61 10.40 -7.79
CA LEU A 99 -4.00 10.28 -6.38
C LEU A 99 -3.63 11.51 -5.56
N LEU A 100 -2.41 12.04 -5.69
CA LEU A 100 -1.99 13.24 -4.95
C LEU A 100 -2.68 14.53 -5.42
N LYS A 101 -3.31 14.53 -6.61
CA LYS A 101 -4.13 15.65 -7.08
C LYS A 101 -5.59 15.57 -6.62
N GLN A 102 -6.06 14.41 -6.18
CA GLN A 102 -7.41 14.23 -5.68
C GLN A 102 -7.44 14.45 -4.15
N LYS A 103 -8.14 15.50 -3.73
CA LYS A 103 -8.36 15.82 -2.30
C LYS A 103 -9.57 15.10 -1.67
N LYS A 104 -10.40 14.44 -2.49
CA LYS A 104 -11.57 13.67 -2.06
C LYS A 104 -11.59 12.36 -2.83
N TYR A 105 -11.70 11.26 -2.10
CA TYR A 105 -12.04 9.94 -2.61
C TYR A 105 -13.42 9.60 -2.09
#